data_AF-Q0SLY3-F1
#
_entry.id   AF-Q0SLY3-F1
#
_cell.length_a   1.000
_cell.length_b   1.000
_cell.length_c   1.000
_cell.angle_alpha   90.00
_cell.angle_beta   90.00
_cell.angle_gamma   90.00
#
_symmetry.space_group_name_H-M   'P 1'
#
loop_
_entity.id
_entity.type
_entity.pdbx_description
1 polymer ?
#
loop_
_entity_poly.entity_id
_entity_poly.type
_entity_poly.pdbx_seq_one_letter_code
_entity_poly.pdbx_strand_id
1 'polypeptide(L)'
;MFIEKILQNNKELLKDIQKSGCYFLSLHYWIFILTGFDFTEKDVNLNYERFLKLGYIRNDCYILNPCKILSCYKIFSQVRYESPLYLPVAGKEFEITGIKLKDQVFVHFIAMDNNKVLYDSLDLRSKGKKFEIISKRIFNYFV
;
A
#
# COMPACT_ATOMS: atom_id res chain seq x y z
N MET A 1 -0.86 -18.29 8.42
CA MET A 1 -1.03 -18.22 6.97
C MET A 1 0.18 -17.49 6.40
N PHE A 2 1.09 -18.20 5.74
CA PHE A 2 2.24 -17.59 5.06
C PHE A 2 1.74 -17.12 3.70
N ILE A 3 1.76 -15.82 3.44
CA ILE A 3 1.47 -15.27 2.11
C ILE A 3 2.81 -14.94 1.46
N GLU A 4 2.96 -15.35 0.21
CA GLU A 4 4.07 -14.91 -0.61
C GLU A 4 3.90 -13.41 -0.87
N LYS A 5 4.81 -12.61 -0.30
CA LYS A 5 4.75 -11.16 -0.48
C LYS A 5 5.06 -10.83 -1.93
N ILE A 6 4.08 -10.29 -2.66
CA ILE A 6 4.34 -9.71 -3.98
C ILE A 6 5.28 -8.51 -3.80
N LEU A 7 6.49 -8.58 -4.34
CA LEU A 7 7.48 -7.51 -4.27
C LEU A 7 7.50 -6.68 -5.56
N GLN A 8 7.86 -5.40 -5.48
CA GLN A 8 7.97 -4.53 -6.67
C GLN A 8 9.00 -5.00 -7.68
N ASN A 9 10.00 -5.78 -7.28
CA ASN A 9 10.98 -6.34 -8.21
C ASN A 9 10.51 -7.64 -8.90
N ASN A 10 9.27 -8.09 -8.66
CA ASN A 10 8.71 -9.22 -9.38
C ASN A 10 8.59 -8.89 -10.88
N LYS A 11 9.14 -9.75 -11.72
CA LYS A 11 9.20 -9.57 -13.18
C LYS A 11 7.85 -9.68 -13.86
N GLU A 12 6.89 -10.37 -13.24
CA GLU A 12 5.53 -10.57 -13.75
C GLU A 12 4.65 -9.31 -13.59
N LEU A 13 5.04 -8.36 -12.73
CA LEU A 13 4.31 -7.10 -12.58
C LEU A 13 4.51 -6.17 -13.78
N LEU A 14 3.54 -5.31 -14.06
CA LEU A 14 3.71 -4.23 -15.04
C LEU A 14 4.81 -3.25 -14.62
N LYS A 15 5.52 -2.66 -15.59
CA LYS A 15 6.72 -1.84 -15.33
C LYS A 15 6.45 -0.62 -14.47
N ASP A 16 5.27 0.00 -14.62
CA ASP A 16 4.88 1.14 -13.80
C ASP A 16 4.69 0.73 -12.33
N ILE A 17 4.15 -0.46 -12.08
CA ILE A 17 4.00 -1.03 -10.73
C ILE A 17 5.38 -1.36 -10.15
N GLN A 18 6.27 -1.97 -10.95
CA GLN A 18 7.65 -2.24 -10.50
C GLN A 18 8.35 -0.94 -10.07
N LYS A 19 8.18 0.15 -10.84
CA LYS A 19 8.83 1.44 -10.60
C LYS A 19 8.23 2.21 -9.42
N SER A 20 6.91 2.24 -9.25
CA SER A 20 6.24 3.17 -8.32
C SER A 20 4.99 2.61 -7.62
N GLY A 21 4.77 1.30 -7.67
CA GLY A 21 3.59 0.63 -7.12
C GLY A 21 3.53 0.45 -5.60
N CYS A 22 4.43 1.04 -4.82
CA CYS A 22 4.52 0.79 -3.37
C CYS A 22 3.23 1.05 -2.59
N TYR A 23 2.53 2.16 -2.88
CA TYR A 23 1.21 2.44 -2.30
C TYR A 23 0.21 1.40 -2.81
N PHE A 24 0.15 1.20 -4.11
CA PHE A 24 -0.80 0.27 -4.73
C PHE A 24 -0.74 -1.14 -4.14
N LEU A 25 0.47 -1.66 -3.93
CA LEU A 25 0.67 -2.96 -3.31
C LEU A 25 0.38 -2.96 -1.80
N SER A 26 0.66 -1.85 -1.09
CA SER A 26 0.25 -1.69 0.31
C SER A 26 -1.28 -1.70 0.46
N LEU A 27 -2.04 -1.19 -0.52
CA LEU A 27 -3.50 -1.33 -0.55
C LEU A 27 -3.92 -2.80 -0.72
N HIS A 28 -3.30 -3.54 -1.64
CA HIS A 28 -3.59 -4.97 -1.83
C HIS A 28 -3.31 -5.78 -0.57
N TYR A 29 -2.21 -5.49 0.11
CA TYR A 29 -1.90 -6.09 1.41
C TYR A 29 -3.02 -5.86 2.43
N TRP A 30 -3.51 -4.63 2.57
CA TRP A 30 -4.62 -4.34 3.50
C TRP A 30 -5.93 -4.98 3.07
N ILE A 31 -6.24 -5.01 1.77
CA ILE A 31 -7.42 -5.72 1.26
C ILE A 31 -7.35 -7.19 1.65
N PHE A 32 -6.21 -7.84 1.45
CA PHE A 32 -5.99 -9.21 1.88
C PHE A 32 -6.21 -9.38 3.39
N ILE A 33 -5.59 -8.54 4.22
CA ILE A 33 -5.73 -8.64 5.69
C ILE A 33 -7.20 -8.49 6.13
N LEU A 34 -7.96 -7.61 5.49
CA LEU A 34 -9.34 -7.30 5.89
C LEU A 34 -10.37 -8.27 5.31
N THR A 35 -10.09 -8.92 4.17
CA THR A 35 -11.09 -9.71 3.43
C THR A 35 -10.70 -11.17 3.21
N GLY A 36 -9.43 -11.51 3.40
CA GLY A 36 -8.85 -12.80 3.00
C GLY A 36 -8.68 -12.97 1.49
N PHE A 37 -8.94 -11.94 0.68
CA PHE A 37 -8.75 -12.00 -0.77
C PHE A 37 -7.26 -12.02 -1.10
N ASP A 38 -6.76 -13.18 -1.52
CA ASP A 38 -5.38 -13.36 -1.94
C ASP A 38 -5.18 -12.96 -3.40
N PHE A 39 -4.08 -12.27 -3.68
CA PHE A 39 -3.80 -11.74 -5.01
C PHE A 39 -2.58 -12.42 -5.59
N THR A 40 -2.66 -12.78 -6.86
CA THR A 40 -1.48 -13.08 -7.69
C THR A 40 -0.96 -11.81 -8.36
N GLU A 41 0.25 -11.84 -8.92
CA GLU A 41 0.80 -10.75 -9.74
C GLU A 41 -0.11 -10.43 -10.94
N LYS A 42 -0.75 -11.46 -11.51
CA LYS A 42 -1.71 -11.30 -12.59
C LYS A 42 -2.94 -10.51 -12.12
N ASP A 43 -3.45 -10.79 -10.92
CA ASP A 43 -4.57 -10.04 -10.35
C ASP A 43 -4.19 -8.58 -10.07
N VAL A 44 -2.98 -8.35 -9.55
CA VAL A 44 -2.43 -7.00 -9.34
C VAL A 44 -2.36 -6.22 -10.66
N ASN A 45 -1.87 -6.85 -11.74
CA ASN A 45 -1.83 -6.22 -13.07
C ASN A 45 -3.23 -5.93 -13.62
N LEU A 46 -4.17 -6.87 -13.50
CA LEU A 46 -5.55 -6.67 -13.93
C LEU A 46 -6.22 -5.53 -13.16
N ASN A 47 -5.96 -5.45 -11.85
CA ASN A 47 -6.44 -4.36 -11.01
C ASN A 47 -5.83 -3.02 -11.42
N TYR A 48 -4.54 -2.97 -11.71
CA TYR A 48 -3.88 -1.75 -12.18
C TYR A 48 -4.56 -1.20 -13.43
N GLU A 49 -4.73 -2.04 -14.47
CA GLU A 49 -5.41 -1.68 -15.70
C GLU A 49 -6.87 -1.26 -15.48
N ARG A 50 -7.59 -1.99 -14.62
CA ARG A 50 -8.97 -1.65 -14.23
C ARG A 50 -9.04 -0.27 -13.59
N PHE A 51 -8.16 0.00 -12.63
CA PHE A 51 -8.18 1.26 -11.89
C PHE A 51 -7.64 2.44 -12.69
N LEU A 52 -6.80 2.20 -13.70
CA LEU A 52 -6.44 3.21 -14.71
C LEU A 52 -7.69 3.64 -15.49
N LYS A 53 -8.45 2.67 -16.02
CA LYS A 53 -9.68 2.95 -16.78
C LYS A 53 -10.75 3.67 -15.95
N LEU A 54 -10.83 3.35 -14.65
CA LEU A 54 -11.75 4.00 -13.72
C LEU A 54 -11.26 5.37 -13.20
N GLY A 55 -10.03 5.78 -13.52
CA GLY A 55 -9.45 7.04 -13.05
C GLY A 55 -9.14 7.06 -11.54
N TYR A 56 -8.91 5.90 -10.93
CA TYR A 56 -8.55 5.80 -9.50
C TYR A 56 -7.04 5.82 -9.27
N ILE A 57 -6.27 5.55 -10.32
CA ILE A 57 -4.82 5.59 -10.36
C ILE A 57 -4.37 6.25 -11.67
N ARG A 58 -3.19 6.87 -11.68
CA ARG A 58 -2.52 7.36 -12.89
C ARG A 58 -1.55 6.31 -13.46
N ASN A 59 -1.12 6.52 -14.71
CA ASN A 59 -0.14 5.66 -15.38
C ASN A 59 1.26 5.64 -14.72
N ASP A 60 1.53 6.51 -13.75
CA ASP A 60 2.75 6.50 -12.92
C ASP A 60 2.53 5.82 -11.54
N CYS A 61 1.46 5.03 -11.39
CA CYS A 61 1.00 4.42 -10.14
C CYS A 61 0.58 5.40 -9.04
N TYR A 62 0.44 6.70 -9.33
CA TYR A 62 -0.06 7.65 -8.35
C TYR A 62 -1.54 7.37 -8.03
N ILE A 63 -1.82 7.04 -6.76
CA ILE A 63 -3.18 6.74 -6.28
C ILE A 63 -3.98 8.03 -6.13
N LEU A 64 -5.04 8.18 -6.93
CA LEU A 64 -5.95 9.33 -6.88
C LEU A 64 -7.10 9.11 -5.87
N ASN A 65 -7.65 7.90 -5.82
CA ASN A 65 -8.83 7.59 -5.01
C ASN A 65 -8.68 6.24 -4.28
N PRO A 66 -7.92 6.18 -3.17
CA PRO A 66 -7.68 4.92 -2.46
C PRO A 66 -8.97 4.33 -1.88
N CYS A 67 -9.89 5.14 -1.36
CA CYS A 67 -11.17 4.67 -0.84
C CYS A 67 -12.06 4.03 -1.93
N LYS A 68 -12.00 4.52 -3.18
CA LYS A 68 -12.75 3.90 -4.28
C LYS A 68 -12.16 2.54 -4.67
N ILE A 69 -10.83 2.40 -4.62
CA ILE A 69 -10.17 1.09 -4.79
C ILE A 69 -10.66 0.12 -3.70
N LEU A 70 -10.62 0.54 -2.43
CA LEU A 70 -11.08 -0.28 -1.30
C LEU A 70 -12.57 -0.65 -1.39
N SER A 71 -13.42 0.27 -1.85
CA SER A 71 -14.87 0.00 -2.01
C SER A 71 -15.17 -1.11 -3.02
N CYS A 72 -14.29 -1.36 -4.00
CA CYS A 72 -14.42 -2.46 -4.94
C CYS A 72 -14.33 -3.85 -4.26
N TYR A 73 -13.82 -3.87 -3.03
CA TYR A 73 -13.69 -5.05 -2.16
C TYR A 73 -14.62 -4.97 -0.95
N LYS A 74 -15.67 -4.13 -1.00
CA LYS A 74 -16.63 -3.90 0.09
C LYS A 74 -15.99 -3.35 1.38
N ILE A 75 -14.83 -2.71 1.27
CA ILE A 75 -14.20 -1.98 2.39
C ILE A 75 -14.60 -0.51 2.24
N PHE A 76 -15.57 -0.08 3.03
CA PHE A 76 -15.99 1.32 3.07
C PHE A 76 -15.06 2.08 4.00
N SER A 77 -14.44 3.15 3.51
CA SER A 77 -13.43 3.85 4.28
C SER A 77 -13.35 5.35 4.00
N GLN A 78 -12.87 6.10 4.98
CA GLN A 78 -12.41 7.47 4.82
C GLN A 78 -10.91 7.52 5.07
N VAL A 79 -10.19 8.25 4.21
CA VAL A 79 -8.74 8.46 4.35
C VAL A 79 -8.46 9.87 4.83
N ARG A 80 -7.54 10.00 5.78
CA ARG A 80 -7.01 11.29 6.23
C ARG A 80 -5.50 11.25 6.37
N TYR A 81 -4.89 12.43 6.32
CA TYR A 81 -3.46 12.60 6.56
C TYR A 81 -3.24 12.90 8.03
N GLU A 82 -2.30 12.18 8.64
CA GLU A 82 -1.98 12.34 10.05
C GLU A 82 -0.47 12.53 10.25
N SER A 83 -0.14 13.07 11.42
CA SER A 83 1.24 13.19 11.89
C SER A 83 1.97 11.84 11.89
N PRO A 84 3.29 11.79 11.60
CA PRO A 84 4.12 10.60 11.80
C PRO A 84 4.00 9.94 13.19
N LEU A 85 3.62 10.70 14.21
CA LEU A 85 3.47 10.21 15.59
C LEU A 85 2.09 9.61 15.88
N TYR A 86 1.11 9.76 14.98
CA TYR A 86 -0.22 9.22 15.17
C TYR A 86 -0.20 7.69 15.20
N LEU A 87 -0.99 7.08 16.09
CA LEU A 87 -1.16 5.63 16.17
C LEU A 87 -2.59 5.26 15.75
N PRO A 88 -2.78 4.35 14.78
CA PRO A 88 -4.11 3.91 14.35
C PRO A 88 -4.93 3.34 15.50
N VAL A 89 -6.23 3.64 15.53
CA VAL A 89 -7.16 3.01 16.49
C VAL A 89 -7.35 1.53 16.12
N ALA A 90 -6.85 0.64 16.97
CA ALA A 90 -6.94 -0.81 16.76
C ALA A 90 -8.38 -1.28 16.48
N GLY A 91 -8.54 -2.10 15.45
CA GLY A 91 -9.84 -2.65 15.04
C GLY A 91 -10.79 -1.67 14.35
N LYS A 92 -10.38 -0.41 14.16
CA LYS A 92 -11.17 0.62 13.45
C LYS A 92 -10.39 1.30 12.33
N GLU A 93 -9.06 1.29 12.44
CA GLU A 93 -8.19 2.00 11.53
C GLU A 93 -6.99 1.17 11.09
N PHE A 94 -6.51 1.45 9.89
CA PHE A 94 -5.24 0.96 9.39
C PHE A 94 -4.44 2.09 8.75
N GLU A 95 -3.13 1.89 8.60
CA GLU A 95 -2.24 2.90 8.04
C GLU A 95 -1.47 2.44 6.80
N ILE A 96 -1.30 3.38 5.87
CA ILE A 96 -0.26 3.33 4.86
C ILE A 96 0.69 4.48 5.14
N THR A 97 1.93 4.12 5.45
CA THR A 97 2.94 5.02 5.98
C THR A 97 3.91 5.41 4.88
N GLY A 98 4.06 6.73 4.67
CA GLY A 98 5.09 7.28 3.80
C GLY A 98 6.40 7.38 4.54
N ILE A 99 7.44 6.80 3.95
CA ILE A 99 8.80 6.79 4.48
C ILE A 99 9.78 7.39 3.48
N LYS A 100 10.87 7.94 4.01
CA LYS A 100 11.97 8.48 3.23
C LYS A 100 13.27 7.77 3.61
N LEU A 101 13.99 7.28 2.62
CA LEU A 101 15.35 6.79 2.82
C LEU A 101 16.30 7.99 2.75
N LYS A 102 17.36 8.01 3.57
CA LYS A 102 18.32 9.13 3.61
C LYS A 102 18.91 9.47 2.24
N ASP A 103 19.13 8.44 1.41
CA ASP A 103 19.81 8.57 0.12
C ASP A 103 18.84 8.59 -1.08
N GLN A 104 17.52 8.70 -0.85
CA GLN A 104 16.52 8.70 -1.92
C GLN A 104 15.67 9.96 -1.91
N VAL A 105 15.43 10.48 -3.12
CA VAL A 105 14.62 11.69 -3.34
C VAL A 105 13.13 11.38 -3.24
N PHE A 106 12.72 10.14 -3.54
CA PHE A 106 11.32 9.76 -3.59
C PHE A 106 10.80 9.25 -2.24
N VAL A 107 9.48 9.37 -2.06
CA VAL A 107 8.75 8.80 -0.93
C VAL A 107 8.35 7.37 -1.27
N HIS A 108 8.64 6.44 -0.37
CA HIS A 108 8.19 5.05 -0.46
C HIS A 108 7.02 4.82 0.51
N PHE A 109 6.06 3.98 0.14
CA PHE A 109 4.90 3.67 0.97
C PHE A 109 4.92 2.23 1.44
N ILE A 110 4.66 2.03 2.73
CA ILE A 110 4.64 0.71 3.38
C ILE A 110 3.39 0.56 4.23
N ALA A 111 2.96 -0.69 4.46
CA ALA A 111 1.92 -0.98 5.45
C ALA A 111 2.56 -1.20 6.82
N MET A 112 2.03 -0.52 7.81
CA MET A 112 2.52 -0.58 9.19
C MET A 112 1.35 -0.76 10.16
N ASP A 113 1.63 -1.28 11.34
CA ASP A 113 0.72 -1.28 12.47
C ASP A 113 1.54 -1.02 13.74
N ASN A 114 1.18 0.03 14.49
CA ASN A 114 1.83 0.41 15.74
C ASN A 114 3.36 0.37 15.66
N ASN A 115 3.92 1.06 14.66
CA ASN A 115 5.36 1.14 14.37
C ASN A 115 6.03 -0.17 13.93
N LYS A 116 5.28 -1.25 13.70
CA LYS A 116 5.79 -2.49 13.11
C LYS A 116 5.51 -2.49 11.62
N VAL A 117 6.54 -2.78 10.82
CA VAL A 117 6.38 -2.98 9.38
C VAL A 117 5.66 -4.30 9.14
N LEU A 118 4.49 -4.23 8.53
CA LEU A 118 3.71 -5.38 8.12
C LEU A 118 4.08 -5.82 6.71
N TYR A 119 4.11 -4.85 5.79
CA TYR A 119 4.43 -5.08 4.39
C TYR A 119 5.25 -3.93 3.83
N ASP A 120 6.29 -4.30 3.07
CA ASP A 120 7.18 -3.39 2.36
C ASP A 120 7.55 -4.04 1.04
N SER A 121 7.09 -3.44 -0.05
CA SER A 121 7.27 -3.97 -1.41
C SER A 121 8.71 -3.88 -1.93
N LEU A 122 9.59 -3.14 -1.25
CA LEU A 122 11.02 -3.07 -1.55
C LEU A 122 11.88 -3.92 -0.61
N ASP A 123 11.28 -4.52 0.42
CA ASP A 123 11.97 -5.34 1.43
C ASP A 123 13.21 -4.65 2.01
N LEU A 124 13.05 -3.40 2.44
CA LEU A 124 14.13 -2.52 2.89
C LEU A 124 14.81 -3.05 4.15
N ARG A 125 14.03 -3.67 5.05
CA ARG A 125 14.54 -4.20 6.32
C ARG A 125 15.51 -5.36 6.10
N SER A 126 15.20 -6.30 5.22
CA SER A 126 16.13 -7.40 4.91
C SER A 126 17.42 -6.89 4.26
N LYS A 127 17.32 -5.78 3.52
CA LYS A 127 18.46 -5.07 2.91
C LYS A 127 19.22 -4.16 3.87
N GLY A 128 18.89 -4.16 5.17
CA GLY A 128 19.54 -3.33 6.17
C GLY A 128 19.36 -1.82 5.98
N LYS A 129 18.34 -1.39 5.20
CA LYS A 129 18.09 0.02 4.92
C LYS A 129 17.31 0.66 6.07
N LYS A 130 17.79 1.82 6.51
CA LYS A 130 17.10 2.68 7.50
C LYS A 130 16.27 3.73 6.76
N PHE A 131 15.13 4.08 7.35
CA PHE A 131 14.22 5.09 6.82
C PHE A 131 13.62 5.91 7.95
N GLU A 132 13.08 7.07 7.58
CA GLU A 132 12.31 7.97 8.45
C GLU A 132 10.84 7.93 8.04
N ILE A 133 9.93 7.97 9.01
CA ILE A 133 8.49 8.13 8.74
C ILE A 133 8.20 9.61 8.53
N ILE A 134 7.66 9.96 7.36
CA ILE A 134 7.40 11.36 6.99
C ILE A 134 5.91 11.69 6.91
N SER A 135 5.04 10.69 6.76
CA SER A 135 3.59 10.90 6.67
C SER A 135 2.83 9.61 6.95
N LYS A 136 1.58 9.74 7.41
CA LYS A 136 0.66 8.62 7.56
C LYS A 136 -0.64 8.92 6.84
N ARG A 137 -1.13 7.94 6.08
CA ARG A 137 -2.50 7.91 5.58
C ARG A 137 -3.29 6.93 6.41
N ILE A 138 -4.19 7.47 7.22
CA ILE A 138 -5.02 6.69 8.13
C ILE A 138 -6.36 6.45 7.47
N PHE A 139 -6.74 5.19 7.39
CA PHE A 139 -8.02 4.75 6.87
C PHE A 139 -8.90 4.35 8.04
N ASN A 140 -9.96 5.12 8.29
CA ASN A 140 -11.07 4.67 9.12
C ASN A 140 -11.97 3.81 8.24
N TYR A 141 -12.20 2.55 8.63
CA TYR A 141 -12.96 1.60 7.83
C TYR A 141 -14.18 1.07 8.59
N PHE A 142 -15.23 0.78 7.83
CA PHE A 142 -16.49 0.26 8.32
C PHE A 142 -16.69 -1.10 7.67
N VAL A 143 -16.56 -2.17 8.47
CA VAL A 143 -16.86 -3.55 8.06
C VAL A 143 -18.25 -3.91 8.52
#